data_AF-A0A7J8FVL6-F1
#
_entry.id   AF-A0A7J8FVL6-F1
#
_cell.length_a   1.000
_cell.length_b   1.000
_cell.length_c   1.000
_cell.angle_alpha   90.00
_cell.angle_beta   90.00
_cell.angle_gamma   90.00
#
_symmetry.space_group_name_H-M   'P 1'
#
loop_
_entity.id
_entity.type
_entity.pdbx_description
1 polymer ?
#
loop_
_entity_poly.entity_id
_entity_poly.type
_entity_poly.pdbx_seq_one_letter_code
_entity_poly.pdbx_strand_id
1 'polypeptide(L)'
;MAAQQRTSDSPLRALEEALGMGLAAAGDAEGTYYLEQVTVTEASEDDCEYEEIPDDNFSIPEGEEDLAKATQMVQEQVTDTQILEQKTVLPSKPVVPEVIEDFLCNFLIKMGMTRTLDCFQSEWYELIQKGVTELTDVGNVPDIYTQYMLLENENKNLKNDLKHYRQAAEYVNF
;
A
#
# COMPACT_ATOMS: atom_id res chain seq x y z
N MET A 1 3.96 61.35 -4.15
CA MET A 1 4.36 59.95 -3.92
C MET A 1 3.14 59.20 -3.44
N ALA A 2 2.57 58.36 -4.29
CA ALA A 2 1.49 57.44 -3.93
C ALA A 2 2.02 56.03 -4.18
N ALA A 3 1.96 55.17 -3.17
CA ALA A 3 2.22 53.75 -3.32
C ALA A 3 1.05 53.00 -2.68
N GLN A 4 0.14 52.56 -3.55
CA GLN A 4 -0.90 51.59 -3.26
C GLN A 4 -0.21 50.26 -2.94
N GLN A 5 -0.31 49.78 -1.69
CA GLN A 5 0.03 48.39 -1.37
C GLN A 5 -1.27 47.59 -1.33
N ARG A 6 -1.49 46.84 -2.42
CA ARG A 6 -2.42 45.70 -2.46
C ARG A 6 -1.99 44.73 -1.38
N THR A 7 -2.82 44.54 -0.36
CA THR A 7 -2.70 43.40 0.55
C THR A 7 -3.19 42.17 -0.20
N SER A 8 -2.26 41.34 -0.66
CA SER A 8 -2.54 39.98 -1.09
C SER A 8 -3.06 39.19 0.11
N ASP A 9 -4.30 38.70 0.02
CA ASP A 9 -4.84 37.71 0.95
C ASP A 9 -3.91 36.49 0.96
N SER A 10 -3.25 36.28 2.10
CA SER A 10 -2.34 35.16 2.28
C SER A 10 -3.15 33.93 2.67
N PRO A 11 -3.07 32.82 1.92
CA PRO A 11 -3.79 31.58 2.24
C PRO A 11 -3.38 30.97 3.60
N LEU A 12 -2.24 31.39 4.16
CA LEU A 12 -1.82 31.03 5.51
C LEU A 12 -2.73 31.61 6.60
N ARG A 13 -3.27 32.80 6.38
CA ARG A 13 -4.11 33.49 7.38
C ARG A 13 -5.50 32.86 7.46
N ALA A 14 -6.03 32.38 6.34
CA ALA A 14 -7.28 31.62 6.29
C ALA A 14 -7.15 30.23 6.94
N LEU A 15 -5.97 29.61 6.87
CA LEU A 15 -5.68 28.35 7.53
C LEU A 15 -5.49 28.51 9.05
N GLU A 16 -4.85 29.57 9.52
CA GLU A 16 -4.73 29.87 10.96
C GLU A 16 -6.10 30.10 11.63
N GLU A 17 -7.02 30.75 10.92
CA GLU A 17 -8.37 31.02 11.41
C GLU A 17 -9.25 29.75 11.41
N ALA A 18 -9.10 28.87 10.41
CA ALA A 18 -9.80 27.59 10.32
C ALA A 18 -9.30 26.53 11.32
N LEU A 19 -8.01 26.58 11.69
CA LEU A 19 -7.39 25.66 12.65
C LEU A 19 -7.52 26.11 14.11
N GLY A 20 -8.09 27.30 14.37
CA GLY A 20 -8.21 27.82 15.74
C GLY A 20 -6.87 27.91 16.48
N MET A 21 -5.76 28.03 15.74
CA MET A 21 -4.41 28.10 16.29
C MET A 21 -3.97 29.56 16.36
N GLY A 22 -4.75 30.37 17.08
CA GLY A 22 -4.29 31.66 17.56
C GLY A 22 -3.31 31.42 18.70
N LEU A 23 -2.01 31.61 18.46
CA LEU A 23 -1.01 31.72 19.52
C LEU A 23 -1.21 33.05 20.25
N ALA A 24 -2.24 33.12 21.08
CA ALA A 24 -2.47 34.24 21.99
C ALA A 24 -1.52 34.11 23.18
N ALA A 25 -0.32 34.67 23.03
CA ALA A 25 0.49 35.04 24.18
C ALA A 25 -0.11 36.29 24.83
N ALA A 26 -0.92 36.11 25.87
CA ALA A 26 -0.91 36.91 27.10
C ALA A 26 -2.07 36.48 28.01
N GLY A 27 -1.73 35.75 29.07
CA GLY A 27 -2.64 35.43 30.16
C GLY A 27 -1.83 34.84 31.29
N ASP A 28 -1.39 35.69 32.20
CA ASP A 28 -0.77 35.32 33.47
C ASP A 28 -1.77 34.47 34.26
N ALA A 29 -1.59 33.15 34.23
CA ALA A 29 -2.31 32.21 35.06
C ALA A 29 -1.40 31.01 35.34
N GLU A 30 -0.90 30.99 36.56
CA GLU A 30 -0.24 29.88 37.23
C GLU A 30 -1.16 28.64 37.17
N GLY A 31 -1.10 27.89 36.07
CA GLY A 31 -1.90 26.70 35.87
C GLY A 31 -1.27 25.50 36.56
N THR A 32 -1.66 25.23 37.80
CA THR A 32 -1.34 23.97 38.47
C THR A 32 -1.96 22.80 37.71
N TYR A 33 -1.12 21.92 37.18
CA TYR A 33 -1.52 20.67 36.56
C TYR A 33 -1.87 19.64 37.64
N TYR A 34 -3.02 18.98 37.52
CA TYR A 34 -3.42 17.87 38.40
C TYR A 34 -3.26 16.54 37.66
N LEU A 35 -2.52 15.60 38.24
CA LEU A 35 -2.43 14.22 37.77
C LEU A 35 -3.50 13.37 38.46
N GLU A 36 -4.40 12.78 37.68
CA GLU A 36 -5.41 11.84 38.15
C GLU A 36 -4.81 10.44 38.26
N GLN A 37 -4.82 9.85 39.46
CA GLN A 37 -4.37 8.47 39.66
C GLN A 37 -5.47 7.51 39.20
N VAL A 38 -5.22 6.79 38.10
CA VAL A 38 -6.08 5.70 37.64
C VAL A 38 -5.49 4.38 38.15
N THR A 39 -6.22 3.71 39.05
CA THR A 39 -5.93 2.33 39.45
C THR A 39 -6.73 1.38 38.59
N VAL A 40 -6.04 0.55 37.79
CA VAL A 40 -6.68 -0.54 37.05
C VAL A 40 -7.06 -1.63 38.05
N THR A 41 -8.35 -1.75 38.37
CA THR A 41 -8.91 -2.89 39.10
C THR A 41 -9.58 -3.83 38.11
N GLU A 42 -8.77 -4.47 37.27
CA GLU A 42 -9.21 -5.63 36.51
C GLU A 42 -8.85 -6.85 37.35
N ALA A 43 -9.82 -7.34 38.12
CA ALA A 43 -9.71 -8.68 38.68
C ALA A 43 -9.75 -9.64 37.48
N SER A 44 -8.65 -10.33 37.23
CA SER A 44 -8.57 -11.38 36.22
C SER A 44 -9.71 -12.37 36.44
N GLU A 45 -10.59 -12.53 35.45
CA GLU A 45 -11.50 -13.66 35.36
C GLU A 45 -10.69 -14.92 35.00
N ASP A 46 -9.89 -15.40 35.96
CA ASP A 46 -9.16 -16.65 35.88
C ASP A 46 -10.03 -17.80 36.43
N ASP A 47 -11.17 -18.02 35.78
CA ASP A 47 -12.08 -19.16 36.04
C ASP A 47 -11.98 -20.21 34.91
N CYS A 48 -10.81 -20.33 34.30
CA CYS A 48 -10.55 -21.41 33.36
C CYS A 48 -10.20 -22.70 34.14
N GLU A 49 -11.20 -23.53 34.44
CA GLU A 49 -10.97 -24.87 35.00
C GLU A 49 -10.14 -25.71 34.02
N TYR A 50 -8.97 -26.15 34.48
CA TYR A 50 -8.12 -27.10 33.76
C TYR A 50 -8.73 -28.50 33.82
N GLU A 51 -9.01 -29.09 32.66
CA GLU A 51 -9.47 -30.47 32.55
C GLU A 51 -8.25 -31.41 32.48
N GLU A 52 -8.16 -32.38 33.39
CA GLU A 52 -7.08 -33.38 33.42
C GLU A 52 -7.32 -34.42 32.32
N ILE A 53 -6.41 -34.48 31.34
CA ILE A 53 -6.47 -35.45 30.26
C ILE A 53 -5.93 -36.78 30.81
N PRO A 54 -6.61 -37.93 30.56
CA PRO A 54 -6.11 -39.21 31.01
C PRO A 54 -4.71 -39.50 30.44
N ASP A 55 -3.80 -39.89 31.33
CA ASP A 55 -2.48 -40.40 30.95
C ASP A 55 -2.64 -41.74 30.23
N ASP A 56 -2.86 -41.69 28.92
CA ASP A 56 -2.71 -42.87 28.09
C ASP A 56 -1.22 -43.21 28.04
N ASN A 57 -0.83 -44.17 28.87
CA ASN A 57 0.48 -44.80 28.85
C ASN A 57 0.64 -45.60 27.54
N PHE A 58 0.83 -44.90 26.43
CA PHE A 58 1.24 -45.45 25.15
C PHE A 58 2.70 -45.87 25.24
N SER A 59 2.95 -47.06 25.80
CA SER A 59 4.24 -47.72 25.61
C SER A 59 4.39 -48.05 24.12
N ILE A 60 5.25 -47.30 23.43
CA ILE A 60 5.62 -47.55 22.04
C ILE A 60 6.32 -48.92 21.99
N PRO A 61 5.92 -49.85 21.12
CA PRO A 61 6.58 -51.15 21.02
C PRO A 61 8.04 -50.96 20.55
N GLU A 62 9.00 -51.41 21.37
CA GLU A 62 10.40 -51.54 20.97
C GLU A 62 10.50 -52.61 19.87
N GLY A 63 10.74 -52.18 18.63
CA GLY A 63 10.94 -53.14 17.54
C GLY A 63 11.03 -52.56 16.12
N GLU A 64 10.75 -51.28 15.92
CA GLU A 64 10.68 -50.70 14.56
C GLU A 64 11.62 -49.50 14.31
N GLU A 65 12.56 -49.23 15.21
CA GLU A 65 13.56 -48.17 15.03
C GLU A 65 14.77 -48.69 14.22
N ASP A 66 14.57 -48.86 12.92
CA ASP A 66 15.68 -49.08 11.98
C ASP A 66 16.19 -47.73 11.47
N LEU A 67 17.46 -47.41 11.77
CA LEU A 67 18.14 -46.19 11.30
C LEU A 67 18.06 -46.05 9.77
N ALA A 68 18.04 -47.17 9.05
CA ALA A 68 17.89 -47.17 7.60
C ALA A 68 16.49 -46.65 7.17
N LYS A 69 15.45 -47.01 7.91
CA LYS A 69 14.07 -46.56 7.67
C LYS A 69 13.90 -45.08 8.00
N ALA A 70 14.50 -44.61 9.10
CA ALA A 70 14.49 -43.20 9.48
C ALA A 70 15.22 -42.32 8.44
N THR A 71 16.39 -42.75 7.98
CA THR A 71 17.15 -42.03 6.93
C THR A 71 16.44 -42.06 5.59
N GLN A 72 15.77 -43.16 5.23
CA GLN A 72 14.92 -43.25 4.04
C GLN A 72 13.73 -42.29 4.10
N MET A 73 13.01 -42.24 5.23
CA MET A 73 11.87 -41.32 5.40
C MET A 73 12.29 -39.85 5.34
N VAL A 74 13.46 -39.50 5.91
CA VAL A 74 14.02 -38.14 5.80
C VAL A 74 14.38 -37.83 4.34
N GLN A 75 15.03 -38.76 3.63
CA GLN A 75 15.37 -38.58 2.23
C GLN A 75 14.13 -38.45 1.33
N GLU A 76 13.09 -39.23 1.59
CA GLU A 76 11.81 -39.18 0.89
C GLU A 76 11.10 -37.85 1.14
N GLN A 77 11.02 -37.38 2.39
CA GLN A 77 10.48 -36.05 2.69
C GLN A 77 11.28 -34.91 2.05
N VAL A 78 12.60 -35.00 1.99
CA VAL A 78 13.44 -34.00 1.29
C VAL A 78 13.15 -34.01 -0.21
N THR A 79 12.90 -35.19 -0.78
CA THR A 79 12.57 -35.33 -2.20
C THR A 79 11.17 -34.81 -2.50
N ASP A 80 10.19 -35.12 -1.65
CA ASP A 80 8.81 -34.66 -1.77
C ASP A 80 8.69 -33.15 -1.57
N THR A 81 9.40 -32.58 -0.59
CA THR A 81 9.49 -31.12 -0.42
C THR A 81 10.13 -30.45 -1.62
N GLN A 82 11.20 -31.03 -2.19
CA GLN A 82 11.83 -30.51 -3.41
C GLN A 82 10.91 -30.61 -4.65
N ILE A 83 10.14 -31.69 -4.79
CA ILE A 83 9.15 -31.86 -5.87
C ILE A 83 7.98 -30.89 -5.67
N LEU A 84 7.51 -30.72 -4.44
CA LEU A 84 6.48 -29.74 -4.08
C LEU A 84 6.97 -28.34 -4.36
N GLU A 85 8.17 -27.95 -3.96
CA GLU A 85 8.77 -26.65 -4.26
C GLU A 85 8.90 -26.44 -5.78
N GLN A 86 9.36 -27.44 -6.53
CA GLN A 86 9.42 -27.35 -8.01
C GLN A 86 8.05 -27.26 -8.68
N LYS A 87 7.00 -27.86 -8.12
CA LYS A 87 5.63 -27.89 -8.67
C LYS A 87 4.74 -26.76 -8.18
N THR A 88 5.03 -26.19 -7.00
CA THR A 88 4.25 -25.12 -6.35
C THR A 88 4.84 -23.73 -6.56
N VAL A 89 6.05 -23.61 -7.10
CA VAL A 89 6.50 -22.35 -7.71
C VAL A 89 5.80 -22.20 -9.06
N LEU A 90 4.49 -21.98 -9.02
CA LEU A 90 3.92 -21.01 -9.94
C LEU A 90 4.59 -19.70 -9.52
N PRO A 91 5.49 -19.11 -10.32
CA PRO A 91 5.90 -17.74 -10.06
C PRO A 91 4.60 -16.96 -9.91
N SER A 92 4.42 -16.26 -8.77
CA SER A 92 3.33 -15.30 -8.60
C SER A 92 3.30 -14.53 -9.91
N LYS A 93 2.25 -14.79 -10.70
CA LYS A 93 2.18 -14.27 -12.06
C LYS A 93 2.25 -12.77 -11.84
N PRO A 94 3.26 -12.05 -12.38
CA PRO A 94 3.30 -10.61 -12.21
C PRO A 94 1.92 -10.14 -12.64
N VAL A 95 1.23 -9.43 -11.75
CA VAL A 95 -0.10 -8.88 -12.03
C VAL A 95 0.16 -7.88 -13.13
N VAL A 96 0.10 -8.34 -14.38
CA VAL A 96 0.27 -7.51 -15.55
C VAL A 96 -0.91 -6.55 -15.47
N PRO A 97 -0.66 -5.24 -15.30
CA PRO A 97 -1.76 -4.31 -15.14
C PRO A 97 -2.65 -4.42 -16.38
N GLU A 98 -3.96 -4.52 -16.18
CA GLU A 98 -4.89 -4.77 -17.28
C GLU A 98 -4.77 -3.65 -18.31
N VAL A 99 -4.81 -3.97 -19.61
CA VAL A 99 -4.91 -2.94 -20.64
C VAL A 99 -6.24 -2.22 -20.45
N ILE A 100 -6.28 -0.90 -20.63
CA ILE A 100 -7.49 -0.09 -20.40
C ILE A 100 -8.69 -0.60 -21.21
N GLU A 101 -8.45 -1.07 -22.44
CA GLU A 101 -9.46 -1.71 -23.29
C GLU A 101 -10.08 -2.93 -22.61
N ASP A 102 -9.24 -3.84 -22.10
CA ASP A 102 -9.69 -5.05 -21.41
C ASP A 102 -10.48 -4.71 -20.15
N PHE A 103 -9.98 -3.74 -19.36
CA PHE A 103 -10.67 -3.27 -18.15
C PHE A 103 -12.08 -2.74 -18.46
N LEU A 104 -12.20 -1.88 -19.47
CA LEU A 104 -13.49 -1.30 -19.87
C LEU A 104 -14.42 -2.36 -20.45
N CYS A 105 -13.93 -3.27 -21.28
CA CYS A 105 -14.72 -4.39 -21.81
C CYS A 105 -15.22 -5.28 -20.68
N ASN A 106 -14.32 -5.68 -19.77
CA ASN A 106 -14.64 -6.51 -18.61
C ASN A 106 -15.66 -5.82 -17.69
N PHE A 107 -15.52 -4.52 -17.46
CA PHE A 107 -16.45 -3.72 -16.69
C PHE A 107 -17.85 -3.73 -17.32
N LEU A 108 -17.95 -3.41 -18.61
CA LEU A 108 -19.23 -3.34 -19.31
C LEU A 108 -19.92 -4.71 -19.39
N ILE A 109 -19.16 -5.80 -19.57
CA ILE A 109 -19.66 -7.17 -19.52
C ILE A 109 -20.20 -7.50 -18.12
N LYS A 110 -19.41 -7.24 -17.06
CA LYS A 110 -19.82 -7.50 -15.66
C LYS A 110 -21.08 -6.73 -15.27
N MET A 111 -21.24 -5.51 -15.78
CA MET A 111 -22.40 -4.66 -15.52
C MET A 111 -23.60 -4.97 -16.44
N GLY A 112 -23.49 -5.91 -17.38
CA GLY A 112 -24.56 -6.27 -18.31
C GLY A 112 -24.89 -5.19 -19.35
N MET A 113 -23.97 -4.25 -19.58
CA MET A 113 -24.15 -3.09 -20.47
C MET A 113 -23.81 -3.43 -21.93
N THR A 114 -24.48 -4.43 -22.49
CA THR A 114 -24.14 -5.00 -23.82
C THR A 114 -24.24 -4.01 -24.97
N ARG A 115 -25.26 -3.14 -24.99
CA ARG A 115 -25.38 -2.10 -26.04
C ARG A 115 -24.24 -1.09 -25.99
N THR A 116 -23.80 -0.70 -24.78
CA THR A 116 -22.68 0.23 -24.58
C THR A 116 -21.37 -0.43 -24.99
N LEU A 117 -21.20 -1.71 -24.69
CA LEU A 117 -20.05 -2.50 -25.13
C LEU A 117 -19.95 -2.54 -26.66
N ASP A 118 -21.05 -2.84 -27.35
CA ASP A 118 -21.08 -2.91 -28.82
C ASP A 118 -20.70 -1.57 -29.47
N CYS A 119 -21.24 -0.46 -28.95
CA CYS A 119 -20.87 0.89 -29.39
C CYS A 119 -19.38 1.18 -29.13
N PHE A 120 -18.92 0.92 -27.90
CA PHE A 120 -17.54 1.17 -27.49
C PHE A 120 -16.55 0.41 -28.37
N GLN A 121 -16.76 -0.88 -28.59
CA GLN A 121 -15.89 -1.71 -29.44
C GLN A 121 -15.86 -1.19 -30.88
N SER A 122 -17.02 -0.83 -31.44
CA SER A 122 -17.11 -0.31 -32.80
C SER A 122 -16.31 0.99 -32.97
N GLU A 123 -16.48 1.94 -32.04
CA GLU A 123 -15.75 3.21 -32.04
C GLU A 123 -14.25 3.01 -31.82
N TRP A 124 -13.87 2.11 -30.91
CA TRP A 124 -12.49 1.77 -30.59
C TRP A 124 -11.76 1.18 -31.80
N TYR A 125 -12.36 0.20 -32.49
CA TYR A 125 -11.82 -0.38 -33.71
C TYR A 125 -11.71 0.63 -34.86
N GLU A 126 -12.69 1.54 -34.99
CA GLU A 126 -12.63 2.62 -35.98
C GLU A 126 -11.45 3.58 -35.67
N LEU A 127 -11.22 3.89 -34.41
CA LEU A 127 -10.11 4.73 -33.97
C LEU A 127 -8.74 4.11 -34.24
N ILE A 128 -8.61 2.80 -33.97
CA ILE A 128 -7.41 2.03 -34.28
C ILE A 128 -7.14 2.05 -35.79
N GLN A 129 -8.17 1.81 -36.62
CA GLN A 129 -8.03 1.80 -38.08
C GLN A 129 -7.63 3.16 -38.65
N LYS A 130 -8.08 4.26 -38.02
CA LYS A 130 -7.68 5.63 -38.39
C LYS A 130 -6.25 5.97 -37.95
N GLY A 131 -5.56 5.08 -37.23
CA GLY A 131 -4.19 5.28 -36.80
C GLY A 131 -4.04 6.31 -35.68
N VAL A 132 -5.07 6.50 -34.85
CA VAL A 132 -4.99 7.38 -33.67
C VAL A 132 -4.16 6.65 -32.60
N THR A 133 -2.83 6.81 -32.68
CA THR A 133 -1.86 6.13 -31.80
C THR A 133 -1.84 6.68 -30.37
N GLU A 134 -2.38 7.88 -30.15
CA GLU A 134 -2.44 8.50 -28.82
C GLU A 134 -3.32 7.71 -27.84
N LEU A 135 -4.34 7.00 -28.34
CA LEU A 135 -5.22 6.19 -27.49
C LEU A 135 -4.63 4.82 -27.11
N THR A 136 -3.79 4.27 -27.99
CA THR A 136 -3.03 3.05 -27.72
C THR A 136 -1.88 3.26 -26.73
N ASP A 137 -1.42 4.51 -26.57
CA ASP A 137 -0.37 4.88 -25.61
C ASP A 137 -0.92 5.18 -24.20
N VAL A 138 -2.25 5.18 -24.01
CA VAL A 138 -2.90 5.42 -22.70
C VAL A 138 -2.57 4.31 -21.68
N GLY A 139 -1.93 3.22 -22.13
CA GLY A 139 -1.22 2.29 -21.26
C GLY A 139 -2.12 1.34 -20.46
N ASN A 140 -1.48 0.64 -19.54
CA ASN A 140 -2.16 -0.27 -18.61
C ASN A 140 -2.87 0.54 -17.52
N VAL A 141 -3.99 0.03 -17.00
CA VAL A 141 -4.70 0.60 -15.84
C VAL A 141 -3.71 0.69 -14.68
N PRO A 142 -3.33 1.91 -14.26
CA PRO A 142 -2.37 2.03 -13.19
C PRO A 142 -3.05 1.69 -11.87
N ASP A 143 -2.40 0.83 -11.07
CA ASP A 143 -2.76 0.73 -9.66
C ASP A 143 -2.54 2.10 -9.00
N ILE A 144 -3.48 2.55 -8.17
CA ILE A 144 -3.41 3.82 -7.44
C ILE A 144 -2.10 3.90 -6.65
N TYR A 145 -1.66 2.76 -6.07
CA TYR A 145 -0.38 2.68 -5.39
C TYR A 145 0.82 2.87 -6.34
N THR A 146 0.74 2.30 -7.54
CA THR A 146 1.78 2.48 -8.57
C THR A 146 1.85 3.94 -9.03
N GLN A 147 0.72 4.62 -9.21
CA GLN A 147 0.73 6.06 -9.51
C GLN A 147 1.34 6.87 -8.37
N TYR A 148 0.93 6.59 -7.13
CA TYR A 148 1.48 7.26 -5.95
C TYR A 148 3.01 7.13 -5.88
N MET A 149 3.53 5.92 -6.07
CA MET A 149 4.96 5.63 -6.11
C MET A 149 5.70 6.38 -7.23
N LEU A 150 5.14 6.40 -8.45
CA LEU A 150 5.72 7.12 -9.57
C LEU A 150 5.79 8.63 -9.31
N LEU A 151 4.69 9.22 -8.83
CA LEU A 151 4.61 10.64 -8.48
C LEU A 151 5.56 10.99 -7.33
N GLU A 152 5.71 10.12 -6.34
CA GLU A 152 6.64 10.33 -5.22
C GLU A 152 8.10 10.34 -5.70
N ASN A 153 8.47 9.41 -6.57
CA ASN A 153 9.79 9.35 -7.17
C ASN A 153 10.08 10.56 -8.06
N GLU A 154 9.13 10.98 -8.89
CA GLU A 154 9.25 12.18 -9.71
C GLU A 154 9.44 13.44 -8.86
N ASN A 155 8.62 13.62 -7.81
CA ASN A 155 8.77 14.73 -6.87
C ASN A 155 10.14 14.75 -6.18
N LYS A 156 10.66 13.58 -5.81
CA LYS A 156 11.99 13.47 -5.22
C LYS A 156 13.06 13.92 -6.20
N ASN A 157 12.98 13.50 -7.46
CA ASN A 157 13.92 13.89 -8.50
C ASN A 157 13.86 15.39 -8.77
N LEU A 158 12.67 15.96 -8.96
CA LEU A 158 12.47 17.39 -9.16
C LEU A 158 13.02 18.22 -8.00
N LYS A 159 12.84 17.77 -6.74
CA LYS A 159 13.41 18.43 -5.57
C LYS A 159 14.95 18.41 -5.57
N ASN A 160 15.55 17.30 -5.98
CA ASN A 160 17.00 17.21 -6.13
C ASN A 160 17.50 18.14 -7.23
N ASP A 161 16.87 18.14 -8.39
CA ASP A 161 17.21 19.01 -9.51
C ASP A 161 17.11 20.49 -9.10
N LEU A 162 16.04 20.88 -8.41
CA LEU A 162 15.88 22.23 -7.85
C LEU A 162 17.01 22.60 -6.90
N LYS A 163 17.44 21.67 -6.03
CA LYS A 163 18.59 21.89 -5.14
C LYS A 163 19.87 22.09 -5.94
N HIS A 164 20.10 21.29 -6.98
CA HIS A 164 21.27 21.41 -7.85
C HIS A 164 21.28 22.73 -8.62
N TYR A 165 20.15 23.13 -9.22
CA TYR A 165 20.04 24.41 -9.92
C TYR A 165 20.23 25.60 -8.98
N ARG A 166 19.70 25.53 -7.75
CA ARG A 166 19.91 26.57 -6.74
C ARG A 166 21.39 26.73 -6.39
N GLN A 167 22.07 25.62 -6.14
CA GLN A 167 23.50 25.62 -5.86
C GLN A 167 24.29 26.20 -7.04
N ALA A 168 24.03 25.74 -8.26
CA ALA A 168 24.69 26.26 -9.46
C ALA A 168 24.49 27.78 -9.63
N ALA A 169 23.28 28.29 -9.39
CA ALA A 169 23.00 29.72 -9.44
C ALA A 169 23.74 30.51 -8.35
N GLU A 170 23.93 29.93 -7.17
CA GLU A 170 24.74 30.53 -6.09
C GLU A 170 26.24 30.56 -6.43
N TYR A 171 26.75 29.55 -7.15
CA TYR A 171 28.16 29.51 -7.60
C TYR A 171 28.48 30.45 -8.77
N VAL A 172 27.49 30.86 -9.57
CA VAL A 172 27.68 31.74 -10.75
C VAL A 172 27.68 33.23 -10.39
N ASN A 173 27.31 33.61 -9.16
CA ASN A 173 27.25 35.00 -8.69
C ASN A 173 28.54 35.51 -7.99
N PHE A 174 29.70 34.91 -8.26
CA PHE A 174 31.02 35.37 -7.79
C PHE A 174 31.94 35.77 -8.95
#